data_AF-A0A964J4A7-F1
#
_entry.id   AF-A0A964J4A7-F1
#
_cell.length_a   1.000
_cell.length_b   1.000
_cell.length_c   1.000
_cell.angle_alpha   90.00
_cell.angle_beta   90.00
_cell.angle_gamma   90.00
#
_symmetry.space_group_name_H-M   'P 1'
#
loop_
_entity.id
_entity.type
_entity.pdbx_description
1 polymer ?
#
loop_
_entity_poly.entity_id
_entity_poly.type
_entity_poly.pdbx_seq_one_letter_code
_entity_poly.pdbx_strand_id
1 'polypeptide(L)'
;MLDSLPRSEVFDWVEQNSISLTTMLLNTLSDYPFAERADPTHWSDIAICNVNDPDAPVHSKQPRFDKLKKMAEAMARRCGTCRCTNS
;
A
#
# COMPACT_ATOMS: atom_id res chain seq x y z
N MET A 1 -8.76 15.60 -11.40
CA MET A 1 -9.53 14.36 -11.13
C MET A 1 -10.95 14.69 -10.68
N LEU A 2 -11.16 15.70 -9.83
CA LEU A 2 -12.51 16.24 -9.58
C LEU A 2 -13.13 16.96 -10.80
N ASP A 3 -12.29 17.43 -11.74
CA ASP A 3 -12.78 18.19 -12.90
C ASP A 3 -13.46 17.33 -13.99
N SER A 4 -13.32 16.00 -13.91
CA SER A 4 -13.82 15.05 -14.90
C SER A 4 -15.14 14.36 -14.49
N LEU A 5 -15.84 14.90 -13.48
CA LEU A 5 -17.10 14.31 -13.01
C LEU A 5 -18.23 14.53 -14.03
N PRO A 6 -18.95 13.47 -14.44
CA PRO A 6 -20.10 13.62 -15.34
C PRO A 6 -21.22 14.39 -14.62
N ARG A 7 -21.71 15.46 -15.27
CA ARG A 7 -22.83 16.25 -14.76
C ARG A 7 -24.12 15.68 -15.36
N SER A 8 -25.02 15.24 -14.49
CA SER A 8 -26.35 14.64 -14.80
C SER A 8 -26.42 13.14 -15.11
N GLU A 9 -25.39 12.35 -14.76
CA GLU A 9 -25.45 10.88 -14.83
C GLU A 9 -25.21 10.25 -13.45
N VAL A 10 -25.81 9.08 -13.20
CA VAL A 10 -25.60 8.32 -11.97
C VAL A 10 -24.29 7.55 -12.11
N PHE A 11 -23.32 7.83 -11.25
CA PHE A 11 -22.03 7.13 -11.22
C PHE A 11 -21.68 6.70 -9.80
N ASP A 12 -20.83 5.68 -9.69
CA ASP A 12 -20.31 5.21 -8.40
C ASP A 12 -19.22 6.16 -7.88
N TRP A 13 -19.59 6.95 -6.87
CA TRP A 13 -18.69 7.89 -6.22
C TRP A 13 -17.54 7.20 -5.47
N VAL A 14 -17.80 6.02 -4.89
CA VAL A 14 -16.84 5.29 -4.06
C VAL A 14 -15.69 4.81 -4.92
N GLU A 15 -16.00 4.17 -6.04
CA GLU A 15 -15.00 3.64 -6.97
C GLU A 15 -14.22 4.76 -7.66
N GLN A 16 -14.90 5.81 -8.14
CA GLN A 16 -14.24 6.84 -8.95
C GLN A 16 -13.43 7.86 -8.14
N ASN A 17 -13.85 8.21 -6.91
CA ASN A 17 -13.27 9.35 -6.18
C ASN A 17 -12.73 8.96 -4.81
N SER A 18 -13.54 8.31 -3.96
CA SER A 18 -13.16 8.05 -2.56
C SER A 18 -11.90 7.18 -2.44
N ILE A 19 -11.79 6.13 -3.27
CA ILE A 19 -10.62 5.25 -3.28
C ILE A 19 -9.40 6.01 -3.81
N SER A 20 -9.51 6.63 -5.00
CA SER A 20 -8.38 7.30 -5.65
C SER A 20 -7.82 8.47 -4.83
N LEU A 21 -8.69 9.32 -4.25
CA LEU A 21 -8.26 10.47 -3.47
C LEU A 21 -7.58 10.05 -2.16
N THR A 22 -8.15 9.05 -1.48
CA THR A 22 -7.57 8.52 -0.23
C THR A 22 -6.25 7.81 -0.49
N THR A 23 -6.16 7.02 -1.56
CA THR A 23 -4.92 6.39 -2.00
C THR A 23 -3.87 7.43 -2.38
N MET A 24 -4.24 8.50 -3.08
CA MET A 24 -3.29 9.56 -3.44
C MET A 24 -2.78 10.31 -2.20
N LEU A 25 -3.67 10.62 -1.24
CA LEU A 25 -3.30 11.25 0.03
C LEU A 25 -2.40 10.33 0.88
N LEU A 26 -2.75 9.05 1.03
CA LEU A 26 -1.91 8.08 1.75
C LEU A 26 -0.52 7.94 1.12
N ASN A 27 -0.44 7.95 -0.22
CA ASN A 27 0.83 7.86 -0.91
C ASN A 27 1.71 9.10 -0.72
N THR A 28 1.10 10.29 -0.74
CA THR A 28 1.80 11.54 -0.41
C THR A 28 2.27 11.56 1.05
N LEU A 29 1.43 11.11 1.99
CA LEU A 29 1.78 11.04 3.41
C LEU A 29 2.84 9.98 3.73
N SER A 30 2.96 8.95 2.91
CA SER A 30 3.91 7.84 3.12
C SER A 30 5.20 7.97 2.31
N ASP A 31 5.41 9.07 1.60
CA ASP A 31 6.54 9.26 0.66
C ASP A 31 6.73 8.06 -0.31
N TYR A 32 5.64 7.42 -0.74
CA TYR A 32 5.69 6.30 -1.68
C TYR A 32 5.61 6.81 -3.13
N PRO A 33 6.61 6.52 -3.99
CA PRO A 33 6.58 6.91 -5.38
C PRO A 33 5.39 6.25 -6.10
N PHE A 34 4.80 6.98 -7.05
CA PHE A 34 3.58 6.55 -7.75
C PHE A 34 3.69 5.17 -8.40
N ALA A 35 4.89 4.79 -8.85
CA ALA A 35 5.15 3.49 -9.48
C ALA A 35 5.03 2.30 -8.52
N GLU A 36 5.09 2.51 -7.21
CA GLU A 36 5.19 1.44 -6.19
C GLU A 36 4.02 1.48 -5.19
N ARG A 37 2.91 2.14 -5.55
CA ARG A 37 1.71 2.29 -4.70
C ARG A 37 1.01 0.97 -4.37
N ALA A 38 1.27 -0.08 -5.12
CA ALA A 38 0.70 -1.41 -4.88
C ALA A 38 1.44 -2.17 -3.77
N ASP A 39 2.70 -1.80 -3.48
CA ASP A 39 3.55 -2.54 -2.54
C ASP A 39 2.96 -2.52 -1.12
N PRO A 40 2.58 -1.37 -0.52
CA PRO A 40 2.05 -1.33 0.84
C PRO A 40 0.78 -2.17 1.01
N THR A 41 -0.11 -2.17 0.00
CA THR A 41 -1.34 -2.97 0.00
C THR A 41 -1.02 -4.47 -0.03
N HIS A 42 -0.10 -4.88 -0.92
CA HIS A 42 0.34 -6.26 -1.03
C HIS A 42 0.98 -6.77 0.27
N TRP A 43 1.85 -5.97 0.88
CA TRP A 43 2.49 -6.36 2.13
C TRP A 43 1.53 -6.37 3.32
N SER A 44 0.57 -5.43 3.36
CA SER A 44 -0.46 -5.40 4.39
C SER A 44 -1.34 -6.64 4.35
N ASP A 45 -1.72 -7.08 3.14
CA ASP A 45 -2.50 -8.31 2.94
C ASP A 45 -1.74 -9.55 3.44
N ILE A 46 -0.45 -9.69 3.09
CA ILE A 46 0.41 -10.76 3.63
C ILE A 46 0.56 -10.66 5.16
N ALA A 47 0.60 -9.44 5.71
CA ALA A 47 0.76 -9.20 7.14
C ALA A 47 -0.48 -9.56 7.95
N ILE A 48 -1.68 -9.51 7.38
CA ILE A 48 -2.94 -9.76 8.11
C ILE A 48 -3.67 -11.03 7.65
N CYS A 49 -3.25 -11.65 6.55
CA CYS A 49 -3.92 -12.83 6.01
C CYS A 49 -4.00 -13.98 7.03
N ASN A 50 -5.15 -14.65 7.01
CA ASN A 50 -5.38 -15.87 7.78
C ASN A 50 -4.73 -17.03 7.04
N VAL A 51 -3.62 -17.55 7.56
CA VAL A 51 -2.87 -18.65 6.94
C VAL A 51 -3.65 -19.96 6.78
N ASN A 52 -4.80 -20.10 7.43
CA ASN A 52 -5.66 -21.28 7.35
C ASN A 52 -6.78 -21.14 6.29
N ASP A 53 -6.90 -19.97 5.66
CA ASP A 53 -7.90 -19.73 4.61
C ASP A 53 -7.40 -20.31 3.27
N PRO A 54 -8.23 -21.03 2.49
CA PRO A 54 -7.86 -21.55 1.17
C PRO A 54 -7.46 -20.46 0.17
N ASP A 55 -7.97 -19.23 0.29
CA ASP A 55 -7.65 -18.12 -0.62
C ASP A 55 -6.49 -17.25 -0.10
N ALA A 56 -5.82 -17.66 0.98
CA ALA A 56 -4.73 -16.88 1.56
C ALA A 56 -3.48 -16.85 0.66
N PRO A 57 -2.81 -15.69 0.52
CA PRO A 57 -1.57 -15.58 -0.26
C PRO A 57 -0.37 -16.32 0.37
N VAL A 58 -0.50 -16.78 1.61
CA VAL A 58 0.50 -17.56 2.34
C VAL A 58 -0.17 -18.52 3.32
N HIS A 59 0.12 -19.82 3.23
CA HIS A 59 -0.49 -20.86 4.07
C HIS A 59 0.35 -21.32 5.26
N SER A 60 1.49 -20.67 5.54
CA SER A 60 2.31 -21.01 6.71
C SER A 60 3.09 -19.83 7.26
N LYS A 61 3.42 -19.89 8.56
CA LYS A 61 4.08 -18.78 9.26
C LYS A 61 5.48 -18.48 8.71
N GLN A 62 6.24 -19.50 8.32
CA GLN A 62 7.62 -19.35 7.86
C GLN A 62 7.74 -18.49 6.58
N PRO A 63 7.06 -18.82 5.46
CA PRO A 63 7.08 -17.98 4.27
C PRO A 63 6.45 -16.60 4.46
N ARG A 64 5.55 -16.44 5.44
CA ARG A 64 5.00 -15.13 5.82
C ARG A 64 6.11 -14.26 6.41
N PHE A 65 6.89 -14.78 7.36
CA PHE A 65 8.02 -14.05 7.94
C PHE A 65 9.09 -13.70 6.90
N ASP A 66 9.39 -14.59 5.95
CA ASP A 66 10.37 -14.30 4.89
C ASP A 66 9.90 -13.16 3.98
N LYS A 67 8.62 -13.13 3.61
CA LYS A 67 8.01 -12.03 2.84
C LYS A 67 7.98 -10.72 3.64
N LEU A 68 7.65 -10.78 4.93
CA LEU A 68 7.66 -9.60 5.81
C LEU A 68 9.07 -9.06 6.07
N LYS A 69 10.09 -9.92 6.07
CA LYS A 69 11.48 -9.49 6.17
C LYS A 69 11.91 -8.69 4.92
N LYS A 70 11.51 -9.13 3.73
CA LYS A 70 11.72 -8.39 2.48
C LYS A 70 10.99 -7.03 2.48
N MET A 71 9.78 -6.97 3.04
CA MET A 71 9.08 -5.70 3.27
C MET A 71 9.89 -4.76 4.18
N ALA A 72 10.37 -5.28 5.32
CA ALA A 72 11.16 -4.49 6.27
C ALA A 72 12.46 -3.96 5.63
N GLU A 73 13.14 -4.76 4.81
CA GLU A 73 14.34 -4.34 4.06
C GLU A 73 14.01 -3.29 2.97
N ALA A 74 12.86 -3.41 2.29
CA ALA A 74 12.39 -2.40 1.35
C ALA A 74 12.05 -1.07 2.05
N MET A 75 11.43 -1.13 3.23
CA MET A 75 11.09 0.05 4.03
C MET A 75 12.33 0.70 4.68
N ALA A 76 13.29 -0.11 5.14
CA ALA A 76 14.56 0.37 5.69
C ALA A 76 15.41 1.10 4.65
N ARG A 77 15.45 0.61 3.40
CA ARG A 77 16.13 1.30 2.29
C ARG A 77 15.55 2.69 2.01
N ARG A 78 14.27 2.91 2.29
CA ARG A 78 13.58 4.19 2.08
C ARG A 78 13.77 5.18 3.24
N CYS A 79 13.98 4.68 4.46
CA CYS A 79 14.27 5.52 5.63
C CYS A 79 15.65 6.23 5.54
N GLY A 80 16.53 5.82 4.62
CA GLY A 80 17.87 6.37 4.41
C GLY A 80 17.94 7.81 3.89
N THR A 81 16.83 8.50 3.60
CA THR A 81 16.82 9.95 3.30
C THR A 81 16.70 10.82 4.55
N CYS A 82 16.43 10.24 5.73
CA CYS A 82 16.58 10.93 7.00
C CYS A 82 18.06 10.99 7.38
N ARG A 83 18.69 12.10 6.99
CA ARG A 83 19.90 12.74 7.51
C ARG A 83 20.27 12.31 8.95
N CYS A 84 20.94 11.16 9.10
CA CYS A 84 21.82 10.91 10.23
C CYS A 84 23.14 11.64 9.97
N THR A 85 23.14 12.98 10.08
CA THR A 85 24.39 13.70 10.32
C THR A 85 24.68 13.60 11.80
N ASN A 86 25.83 13.00 12.12
CA ASN A 86 26.47 12.97 13.44
C ASN A 86 26.09 14.15 14.34
N SER A 87 25.57 13.85 15.52
CA SER A 87 25.78 14.62 16.75
C SER A 87 25.74 13.65 17.92
#